data_AF-A0A314U9I1-F1
#
_entry.id   AF-A0A314U9I1-F1
#
_cell.length_a   1.000
_cell.length_b   1.000
_cell.length_c   1.000
_cell.angle_alpha   90.00
_cell.angle_beta   90.00
_cell.angle_gamma   90.00
#
_symmetry.space_group_name_H-M   'P 1'
#
loop_
_entity.id
_entity.type
_entity.pdbx_description
1 polymer ?
#
loop_
_entity_poly.entity_id
_entity_poly.type
_entity_poly.pdbx_seq_one_letter_code
_entity_poly.pdbx_strand_id
1 'polypeptide(L)'
;MCLKYAEVEKSLGEIDHARGVHVFASQFSDPRSDVDFRNKWHEFEVQHGNEDTFREMLRIKRSVSASYSQTHFILPKYMMQKDQRLNID
;
A
#
# COMPACT_ATOMS: atom_id res chain seq x y z
N MET A 1 1.07 -2.14 -14.43
CA MET A 1 1.27 -0.93 -15.27
C MET A 1 2.09 0.13 -14.56
N CYS A 2 1.83 0.47 -13.29
CA CYS A 2 2.57 1.51 -12.56
C CYS A 2 4.08 1.31 -12.46
N LEU A 3 4.57 0.06 -12.32
CA LEU A 3 6.01 -0.24 -12.29
C LEU A 3 6.74 0.16 -13.58
N LYS A 4 6.13 -0.05 -14.75
CA LYS A 4 6.72 0.34 -16.04
C LYS A 4 6.82 1.86 -16.16
N TYR A 5 5.81 2.57 -15.66
CA TYR A 5 5.79 4.03 -15.66
C TYR A 5 6.88 4.59 -14.72
N ALA A 6 7.01 4.04 -13.52
CA ALA A 6 8.08 4.41 -12.59
C ALA A 6 9.49 4.16 -13.16
N GLU A 7 9.68 3.08 -13.92
CA GLU A 7 10.95 2.80 -14.62
C GLU A 7 11.25 3.83 -15.72
N VAL A 8 10.23 4.27 -16.47
CA VAL A 8 10.37 5.32 -17.49
C VAL A 8 10.72 6.66 -16.85
N GLU A 9 10.00 7.09 -15.83
CA GLU A 9 10.26 8.35 -15.10
C GLU A 9 11.68 8.34 -14.50
N LYS A 10 12.09 7.21 -13.92
CA LYS A 10 13.47 7.02 -13.45
C LYS A 10 14.50 7.17 -14.57
N SER A 11 14.23 6.61 -15.77
CA SER A 11 15.14 6.71 -16.92
C SER A 11 15.27 8.14 -17.46
N LEU A 12 14.27 8.99 -17.22
CA LEU A 12 14.28 10.42 -17.57
C LEU A 12 14.94 11.30 -16.51
N GLY A 13 15.32 10.73 -15.35
CA GLY A 13 15.89 11.45 -14.22
C GLY A 13 14.85 12.10 -13.30
N GLU A 14 13.55 11.90 -13.56
CA GLU A 14 12.45 12.45 -12.78
C GLU A 14 12.16 11.56 -11.54
N ILE A 15 13.09 11.56 -10.59
CA ILE A 15 13.05 10.70 -9.40
C ILE A 15 11.81 11.00 -8.53
N ASP A 16 11.44 12.27 -8.39
CA ASP A 16 10.29 12.65 -7.57
C ASP A 16 8.97 12.19 -8.17
N HIS A 17 8.86 12.20 -9.50
CA HIS A 17 7.70 11.69 -10.20
C HIS A 17 7.62 10.16 -10.13
N ALA A 18 8.76 9.47 -10.33
CA ALA A 18 8.87 8.03 -10.12
C ALA A 18 8.46 7.62 -8.69
N ARG A 19 8.82 8.40 -7.67
CA ARG A 19 8.40 8.17 -6.28
C ARG A 19 6.90 8.35 -6.10
N GLY A 20 6.31 9.40 -6.68
CA GLY A 20 4.86 9.63 -6.67
C GLY A 20 4.08 8.43 -7.24
N VAL A 21 4.59 7.83 -8.32
CA VAL A 21 4.01 6.62 -8.92
C VAL A 21 4.06 5.42 -7.97
N HIS A 22 5.17 5.22 -7.25
CA HIS A 22 5.25 4.15 -6.25
C HIS A 22 4.27 4.37 -5.08
N VAL A 23 4.15 5.60 -4.58
CA VAL A 23 3.17 5.94 -3.53
C VAL A 23 1.75 5.69 -4.01
N PHE A 24 1.41 6.13 -5.23
CA PHE A 24 0.09 5.88 -5.81
C PHE A 24 -0.20 4.39 -5.98
N ALA A 25 0.74 3.64 -6.56
CA ALA A 25 0.61 2.21 -6.78
C ALA A 25 0.43 1.42 -5.46
N SER A 26 1.03 1.91 -4.37
CA SER A 26 0.93 1.25 -3.06
C SER A 26 -0.48 1.14 -2.50
N GLN A 27 -1.40 2.02 -2.92
CA GLN A 27 -2.79 1.97 -2.47
C GLN A 27 -3.57 0.79 -3.07
N PHE A 28 -3.17 0.36 -4.26
CA PHE A 28 -3.82 -0.71 -5.01
C PHE A 28 -3.07 -2.05 -4.93
N SER A 29 -1.87 -2.03 -4.35
CA SER A 29 -1.03 -3.22 -4.21
C SER A 29 -1.43 -4.01 -2.97
N ASP A 30 -1.80 -5.28 -3.15
CA ASP A 30 -2.11 -6.16 -2.01
C ASP A 30 -0.79 -6.54 -1.32
N PRO A 31 -0.66 -6.27 -0.01
CA PRO A 31 0.47 -6.68 0.81
C PRO A 31 0.93 -8.14 0.69
N ARG A 32 0.02 -9.06 0.34
CA ARG A 32 0.23 -10.51 0.37
C ARG A 32 0.65 -11.10 -0.98
N SER A 33 0.24 -10.49 -2.09
CA SER A 33 0.58 -10.98 -3.43
C SER A 33 1.77 -10.26 -4.06
N ASP A 34 1.96 -8.97 -3.74
CA ASP A 34 2.82 -8.10 -4.53
C ASP A 34 4.20 -7.89 -3.87
N VAL A 35 4.89 -9.00 -3.61
CA VAL A 35 6.23 -8.98 -2.99
C VAL A 35 7.24 -8.28 -3.89
N ASP A 36 7.14 -8.48 -5.21
CA ASP A 36 8.05 -7.88 -6.20
C ASP A 36 7.96 -6.35 -6.23
N PHE A 37 6.74 -5.81 -6.15
CA PHE A 37 6.52 -4.36 -6.08
C PHE A 37 7.18 -3.77 -4.84
N ARG A 38 7.02 -4.43 -3.68
CA ARG A 38 7.58 -4.00 -2.40
C ARG A 38 9.10 -4.00 -2.38
N ASN A 39 9.71 -4.97 -3.07
CA ASN A 39 11.15 -5.08 -3.21
C ASN A 39 11.69 -4.01 -4.17
N LYS A 40 11.05 -3.81 -5.33
CA LYS A 40 11.42 -2.75 -6.28
C LYS A 40 11.33 -1.36 -5.67
N TRP A 41 10.28 -1.06 -4.91
CA TRP A 41 10.15 0.24 -4.25
C TRP A 41 11.21 0.42 -3.15
N HIS A 42 11.51 -0.64 -2.39
CA HIS A 42 12.56 -0.60 -1.39
C HIS A 42 13.92 -0.31 -2.03
N GLU A 43 14.28 -1.05 -3.09
CA GLU A 43 15.53 -0.83 -3.82
C GLU A 43 15.61 0.55 -4.46
N PHE A 44 14.48 1.07 -4.97
CA PHE A 44 14.39 2.43 -5.48
C PHE A 44 14.77 3.48 -4.43
N GLU A 45 14.20 3.40 -3.21
CA GLU A 45 14.52 4.35 -2.14
C GLU A 45 15.93 4.15 -1.57
N VAL A 46 16.47 2.92 -1.57
CA VAL A 46 17.89 2.70 -1.19
C VAL A 46 18.83 3.38 -2.19
N GLN A 47 18.52 3.32 -3.50
CA GLN A 47 19.39 3.86 -4.55
C GLN A 47 19.25 5.37 -4.74
N HIS A 48 18.03 5.92 -4.63
CA HIS A 48 17.73 7.32 -5.01
C HIS A 48 17.09 8.15 -3.88
N GLY A 49 16.81 7.52 -2.74
CA GLY A 49 16.18 8.17 -1.59
C GLY A 49 17.19 8.67 -0.56
N ASN A 50 16.65 9.24 0.51
CA ASN A 50 17.37 9.62 1.72
C ASN A 50 16.68 8.98 2.94
N GLU A 51 17.18 9.26 4.15
CA GLU A 51 16.62 8.68 5.37
C GLU A 51 15.13 9.01 5.57
N ASP A 52 14.72 10.23 5.24
CA ASP A 52 13.33 10.67 5.41
C ASP A 52 12.39 10.03 4.38
N THR A 53 12.78 9.97 3.11
CA THR A 53 11.96 9.33 2.06
C THR A 53 11.84 7.83 2.30
N PHE A 54 12.93 7.20 2.74
CA PHE A 54 12.93 5.79 3.11
C PHE A 54 12.03 5.53 4.34
N ARG A 55 12.10 6.38 5.37
CA ARG A 55 11.24 6.27 6.55
C ARG A 55 9.76 6.43 6.19
N GLU A 56 9.44 7.36 5.28
CA GLU A 56 8.06 7.56 4.81
C GLU A 56 7.55 6.36 4.01
N MET A 57 8.38 5.78 3.12
CA MET A 57 8.04 4.55 2.40
C MET A 57 7.68 3.40 3.35
N LEU A 58 8.45 3.21 4.44
CA LEU A 58 8.12 2.21 5.46
C LEU A 58 6.80 2.50 6.18
N ARG A 59 6.51 3.78 6.44
CA ARG A 59 5.24 4.22 7.06
C ARG A 59 4.06 3.87 6.17
N ILE A 60 4.15 4.17 4.87
CA ILE A 60 3.10 3.87 3.90
C ILE A 60 2.89 2.35 3.79
N LYS A 61 3.96 1.55 3.66
CA LYS A 61 3.86 0.07 3.62
C LYS A 61 3.13 -0.51 4.84
N ARG A 62 3.42 0.01 6.04
CA ARG A 62 2.71 -0.40 7.27
C ARG A 62 1.26 0.01 7.27
N SER A 63 0.95 1.24 6.87
CA SER A 63 -0.42 1.75 6.78
C SER A 63 -1.27 0.91 5.82
N VAL A 64 -0.77 0.65 4.61
CA VAL A 64 -1.43 -0.21 3.62
C VAL A 64 -1.65 -1.61 4.20
N SER A 65 -0.62 -2.21 4.81
CA SER A 65 -0.76 -3.53 5.43
C SER A 65 -1.85 -3.57 6.53
N ALA A 66 -1.93 -2.53 7.35
CA ALA A 66 -2.94 -2.40 8.38
C ALA A 66 -4.35 -2.26 7.78
N SER A 67 -4.52 -1.40 6.78
CA SER A 67 -5.82 -1.19 6.10
C SER A 67 -6.37 -2.49 5.50
N TYR A 68 -5.55 -3.27 4.80
CA TYR A 68 -5.96 -4.57 4.23
C TYR A 68 -6.27 -5.61 5.31
N SER A 69 -5.61 -5.56 6.46
CA SER A 69 -5.92 -6.44 7.59
C SER A 69 -7.22 -6.07 8.31
N GLN A 70 -7.55 -4.78 8.39
CA GLN A 70 -8.74 -4.25 9.05
C GLN A 70 -10.03 -4.55 8.28
N THR A 71 -9.99 -4.53 6.94
CA THR A 71 -11.16 -4.82 6.10
C THR A 71 -11.80 -6.17 6.42
N HIS A 72 -11.00 -7.17 6.82
CA HIS A 72 -11.48 -8.50 7.17
C HIS A 72 -12.21 -8.56 8.53
N PHE A 73 -12.03 -7.56 9.39
CA PHE A 73 -12.56 -7.55 10.77
C PHE A 73 -13.85 -6.73 10.95
N ILE A 74 -14.28 -5.96 9.95
CA ILE A 74 -15.44 -5.08 10.06
C ILE A 74 -16.74 -5.81 9.70
N LEU A 75 -16.70 -6.85 8.86
CA LEU A 75 -17.86 -7.65 8.48
C LEU A 75 -18.58 -8.38 9.65
N PRO A 76 -17.89 -8.99 10.63
CA PRO A 76 -18.56 -9.75 11.70
C PRO A 76 -19.44 -8.89 12.62
N LYS A 77 -19.04 -7.65 12.91
CA LYS A 77 -19.78 -6.78 13.86
C LYS A 77 -21.14 -6.35 13.32
N TYR A 78 -21.25 -6.08 12.02
CA TYR A 78 -22.52 -5.72 11.39
C TYR A 78 -23.45 -6.92 11.19
N MET A 79 -22.90 -8.13 11.04
CA MET A 79 -23.69 -9.35 10.92
C MET A 79 -24.25 -9.81 12.28
N MET A 80 -23.47 -9.71 13.38
CA MET A 80 -23.94 -10.07 14.72
C MET A 80 -25.03 -9.14 15.28
N GLN A 81 -25.09 -7.87 14.83
CA GLN A 81 -26.09 -6.92 15.33
C GLN A 81 -27.49 -7.13 14.72
N LYS A 82 -27.59 -7.81 13.56
CA LYS A 82 -28.87 -8.11 12.91
C LYS A 82 -29.58 -9.30 13.55
N ASP A 83 -28.84 -10.29 14.03
CA ASP A 83 -29.43 -11.46 14.70
C ASP A 83 -30.05 -11.12 16.08
N GLN A 84 -29.54 -10.10 16.77
CA GLN A 84 -30.04 -9.75 18.09
C GLN A 84 -31.34 -8.92 18.07
N ARG A 85 -31.75 -8.37 16.92
CA ARG A 85 -33.01 -7.61 16.78
C ARG A 85 -34.21 -8.42 16.30
N LEU A 86 -34.03 -9.68 15.93
CA LEU A 86 -35.11 -10.55 15.43
C LEU A 86 -35.65 -11.53 16.49
N ASN A 87 -35.26 -11.35 17.76
CA ASN A 87 -35.61 -12.26 18.86
C ASN A 87 -36.24 -11.52 20.06
N ILE A 88 -37.01 -10.47 19.79
CA ILE A 88 -37.91 -9.83 20.76
C ILE A 88 -39.26 -9.67 20.04
N ASP A 89 -40.20 -10.54 20.44
CA ASP A 89 -41.66 -10.59 20.23
C ASP A 89 -42.28 -9.93 18.99
#